data_AF-A0A1I3WSF7-F1
#
_entry.id   AF-A0A1I3WSF7-F1
#
_cell.length_a   1.000
_cell.length_b   1.000
_cell.length_c   1.000
_cell.angle_alpha   90.00
_cell.angle_beta   90.00
_cell.angle_gamma   90.00
#
_symmetry.space_group_name_H-M   'P 1'
#
loop_
_entity.id
_entity.type
_entity.pdbx_description
1 polymer ?
#
loop_
_entity_poly.entity_id
_entity_poly.type
_entity_poly.pdbx_seq_one_letter_code
_entity_poly.pdbx_strand_id
1 'polypeptide(L)' 'MKSENKLTQRDYSLAFKLAVVDQVEKGEMTYKQA' A
#
# COMPACT_ATOMS: atom_id res chain seq x y z
N MET A 1 -4.64 -20.85 16.45
CA MET A 1 -4.87 -19.51 15.88
C MET A 1 -4.86 -19.65 14.37
N LYS A 2 -5.87 -19.15 13.65
CA LYS A 2 -5.78 -19.03 12.19
C LYS A 2 -4.69 -18.01 11.90
N SER A 3 -3.64 -18.41 11.20
CA SER A 3 -2.63 -17.48 10.70
C SER A 3 -3.32 -16.57 9.69
N GLU A 4 -3.56 -15.32 10.05
CA GLU A 4 -3.98 -14.32 9.07
C GLU A 4 -2.85 -14.25 8.03
N ASN A 5 -3.15 -14.63 6.79
CA ASN A 5 -2.18 -14.53 5.72
C ASN A 5 -1.85 -13.06 5.53
N LYS A 6 -0.67 -12.66 6.00
CA LYS A 6 -0.18 -11.29 5.83
C LYS A 6 0.00 -11.04 4.34
N LEU A 7 -0.78 -10.11 3.81
CA LEU A 7 -0.63 -9.66 2.43
C LEU A 7 0.73 -8.98 2.28
N THR A 8 1.46 -9.40 1.25
CA THR A 8 2.69 -8.76 0.83
C THR A 8 2.37 -7.72 -0.24
N GLN A 9 3.35 -6.89 -0.58
CA GLN A 9 3.19 -5.90 -1.65
C GLN A 9 2.71 -6.51 -2.98
N ARG A 10 3.05 -7.79 -3.25
CA ARG A 10 2.65 -8.49 -4.48
C ARG A 10 1.15 -8.74 -4.55
N ASP A 11 0.50 -8.88 -3.40
CA ASP A 11 -0.91 -9.25 -3.29
C ASP A 11 -1.85 -8.05 -3.49
N TYR A 12 -1.32 -6.82 -3.46
CA TYR A 12 -2.09 -5.63 -3.77
C TYR A 12 -2.28 -5.40 -5.27
N SER A 13 -3.48 -4.97 -5.64
CA SER A 13 -3.82 -4.61 -7.02
C SER A 13 -2.97 -3.43 -7.52
N LEU A 14 -2.80 -3.36 -8.84
CA LEU A 14 -2.07 -2.24 -9.46
C LEU A 14 -2.76 -0.89 -9.18
N ALA A 15 -4.09 -0.85 -9.24
CA ALA A 15 -4.86 0.37 -8.96
C ALA A 15 -4.62 0.88 -7.54
N PHE A 16 -4.58 -0.01 -6.55
CA PHE A 16 -4.27 0.36 -5.16
C PHE A 16 -2.86 0.96 -5.05
N LYS A 17 -1.86 0.32 -5.68
CA LYS A 17 -0.47 0.81 -5.66
C LYS A 17 -0.36 2.21 -6.27
N LEU A 18 -1.06 2.47 -7.38
CA LEU A 18 -1.04 3.78 -8.03
C LEU A 18 -1.71 4.86 -7.17
N ALA A 19 -2.79 4.54 -6.46
CA ALA A 19 -3.42 5.47 -5.52
C ALA A 19 -2.49 5.87 -4.37
N VAL A 20 -1.72 4.91 -3.82
CA VAL A 20 -0.72 5.19 -2.77
C VAL A 20 0.38 6.11 -3.30
N VAL A 21 0.87 5.88 -4.53
CA VAL A 21 1.88 6.75 -5.16
C VAL A 21 1.36 8.17 -5.34
N ASP A 22 0.14 8.33 -5.85
CA ASP A 22 -0.51 9.64 -6.04
C ASP A 22 -0.63 10.42 -4.72
N GLN A 23 -0.98 9.75 -3.62
CA GLN A 23 -1.05 10.36 -2.28
C GLN A 23 0.33 10.77 -1.74
N VAL A 24 1.38 9.98 -2.00
CA VAL A 24 2.76 10.33 -1.64
C VAL A 24 3.25 11.53 -2.44
N GLU A 25 3.02 11.55 -3.75
CA GLU A 25 3.44 12.64 -4.65
C GLU A 25 2.74 13.96 -4.32
N LYS A 26 1.47 13.91 -3.88
CA LYS A 26 0.72 15.07 -3.38
C LYS A 26 1.13 15.54 -1.98
N GLY A 27 1.97 14.77 -1.28
CA GLY A 27 2.38 15.06 0.10
C GLY A 27 1.29 14.78 1.13
N GLU A 28 0.25 14.03 0.77
CA GLU A 28 -0.84 13.63 1.68
C GLU A 28 -0.41 12.54 2.66
N MET A 29 0.59 11.73 2.28
CA MET A 29 1.25 10.76 3.16
C MET A 29 2.75 10.70 2.89
N THR A 30 3.52 10.23 3.87
CA THR A 30 4.95 9.97 3.71
C THR A 30 5.21 8.51 3.35
N TYR A 31 6.26 8.24 2.59
CA TYR A 31 6.64 6.87 2.17
C TYR A 31 6.88 5.89 3.34
N LYS A 32 7.07 6.39 4.57
CA LYS A 32 7.29 5.57 5.77
C LYS A 32 6.01 5.03 6.40
N GLN A 33 4.85 5.52 5.95
CA GLN A 33 3.54 5.12 6.43
C GLN A 33 2.83 4.13 5.48
N ALA A 34 3.47 3.83 4.34
CA ALA A 34 2.97 2.95 3.27
C ALA A 34 3.50 1.52 3.39
#